data_AF-A0A1H7TXH5-F1
#
_entry.id   AF-A0A1H7TXH5-F1
#
_cell.length_a   1.000
_cell.length_b   1.000
_cell.length_c   1.000
_cell.angle_alpha   90.00
_cell.angle_beta   90.00
_cell.angle_gamma   90.00
#
_symmetry.space_group_name_H-M   'P 1'
#
loop_
_entity.id
_entity.type
_entity.pdbx_description
1 polymer ?
#
loop_
_entity_poly.entity_id
_entity_poly.type
_entity_poly.pdbx_seq_one_letter_code
_entity_poly.pdbx_strand_id
1 'polypeptide(L)' 'MNEITQGPDGTVTYELLFVTLHQGANFVFPCDPNGTVDLNDLTDKARHNYLLARALVGRDFAAPRVVLRRGP' A
#
# COMPACT_ATOMS: atom_id res chain seq x y z
N MET A 1 -5.58 -19.20 24.89
CA MET A 1 -6.22 -18.38 23.85
C MET A 1 -5.14 -17.41 23.42
N ASN A 2 -4.50 -17.69 22.29
CA ASN A 2 -3.15 -17.18 22.00
C ASN A 2 -3.14 -15.67 21.74
N GLU A 3 -2.55 -14.95 22.68
CA GLU A 3 -2.10 -13.57 22.52
C GLU A 3 -0.83 -13.61 21.67
N ILE A 4 -0.96 -13.26 20.39
CA ILE A 4 0.17 -13.03 19.49
C ILE A 4 0.63 -11.59 19.75
N THR A 5 1.20 -11.32 20.92
CA THR A 5 1.81 -10.03 21.24
C THR A 5 3.17 -9.96 20.56
N GLN A 6 3.20 -9.20 19.47
CA GLN A 6 4.38 -8.83 18.69
C GLN A 6 5.47 -8.26 19.64
N GLY A 7 6.63 -8.92 19.67
CA GLY A 7 7.85 -8.45 20.36
C GLY A 7 8.54 -7.28 19.63
N PRO A 8 9.51 -6.60 20.25
CA PRO A 8 10.09 -5.33 19.79
C PRO A 8 11.11 -5.47 18.64
N ASP A 9 10.97 -6.46 17.76
CA ASP A 9 12.01 -6.91 16.82
C ASP A 9 11.60 -6.68 15.35
N GLY A 10 11.69 -5.43 14.88
CA GLY A 10 11.53 -5.08 13.48
C GLY A 10 10.08 -5.12 12.97
N THR A 11 9.37 -4.01 13.13
CA THR A 11 8.01 -3.83 12.60
C THR A 11 8.02 -4.03 11.08
N VAL A 12 7.46 -5.14 10.63
CA VAL A 12 7.15 -5.37 9.23
C VAL A 12 5.91 -4.57 8.86
N THR A 13 6.03 -3.70 7.88
CA THR A 13 4.90 -2.94 7.32
C THR A 13 4.56 -3.49 5.94
N TYR A 14 3.28 -3.45 5.59
CA TYR A 14 2.83 -3.82 4.26
C TYR A 14 2.52 -2.56 3.49
N GLU A 15 2.94 -2.51 2.24
CA GLU A 15 2.68 -1.40 1.35
C GLU A 15 1.99 -1.89 0.08
N LEU A 16 0.99 -1.16 -0.40
CA LEU A 16 0.34 -1.40 -1.67
C LEU A 16 1.04 -0.55 -2.74
N LEU A 17 1.77 -1.23 -3.61
CA LEU A 17 2.52 -0.64 -4.72
C LEU A 17 1.67 -0.65 -6.00
N PHE A 18 1.40 0.55 -6.52
CA PHE A 18 0.88 0.79 -7.85
C PHE A 18 2.03 1.14 -8.78
N VAL A 19 2.39 0.19 -9.64
CA VAL A 19 3.44 0.37 -10.65
C VAL A 19 2.83 1.05 -11.87
N THR A 20 3.41 2.15 -12.34
CA THR A 20 2.97 2.72 -13.62
C THR A 20 3.45 1.85 -14.78
N LEU A 21 2.58 1.61 -15.76
CA LEU A 21 2.92 0.87 -16.98
C LEU A 21 3.58 1.77 -18.03
N HIS A 22 3.53 3.10 -17.82
CA HIS A 22 4.11 4.12 -18.68
C HIS A 22 5.23 4.87 -17.95
N GLN A 23 5.67 6.01 -18.50
CA GLN A 23 6.61 6.90 -17.81
C GLN A 23 5.88 7.67 -16.70
N GLY A 24 6.24 7.38 -15.44
CA GLY A 24 5.61 8.01 -14.29
C GLY A 24 6.23 7.60 -12.96
N ALA A 25 5.68 8.14 -11.87
CA ALA A 25 6.03 7.75 -10.51
C ALA A 25 5.13 6.60 -10.05
N ASN A 26 5.74 5.62 -9.38
CA ASN A 26 4.98 4.57 -8.70
C ASN A 26 4.35 5.15 -7.44
N PHE A 27 3.11 4.77 -7.16
CA PHE A 27 2.45 5.15 -5.91
C PHE A 27 2.57 4.02 -4.91
N VAL A 28 2.92 4.38 -3.68
CA VAL A 28 3.05 3.45 -2.56
C VAL A 28 2.14 3.95 -1.46
N PHE A 29 1.25 3.08 -0.98
CA PHE A 29 0.35 3.39 0.11
C PHE A 29 0.53 2.38 1.24
N PRO A 30 0.47 2.79 2.52
CA PRO A 30 0.41 1.83 3.62
C PRO A 30 -0.83 0.95 3.45
N CYS A 31 -0.67 -0.36 3.64
CA CYS A 31 -1.76 -1.30 3.61
C CYS A 31 -1.62 -2.34 4.72
N ASP A 32 -2.71 -3.04 4.96
CA ASP A 32 -2.75 -4.18 5.86
C ASP A 32 -2.21 -5.45 5.16
N PRO A 33 -1.75 -6.50 5.88
CA PRO A 33 -1.41 -7.81 5.30
C PRO A 33 -2.47 -8.39 4.36
N ASN A 34 -3.74 -8.03 4.54
CA ASN A 34 -4.84 -8.44 3.64
C ASN A 34 -4.87 -7.66 2.31
N GLY A 35 -4.00 -6.67 2.12
CA GLY A 35 -3.98 -5.76 0.96
C GLY A 35 -5.02 -4.65 1.03
N THR A 36 -5.65 -4.45 2.19
CA THR A 36 -6.61 -3.37 2.42
C THR A 36 -5.87 -2.09 2.79
N VAL A 37 -6.07 -1.03 2.02
CA VAL A 37 -5.57 0.31 2.34
C VAL A 37 -6.62 1.01 3.21
N ASP A 38 -6.21 1.46 4.39
CA ASP A 38 -7.10 2.26 5.23
C ASP A 38 -7.16 3.71 4.72
N LEU A 39 -8.30 4.08 4.14
CA LEU A 39 -8.49 5.42 3.57
C LEU A 39 -8.67 6.50 4.65
N ASN A 40 -8.90 6.14 5.92
CA ASN A 40 -9.02 7.09 7.02
C ASN A 40 -7.66 7.47 7.58
N ASP A 41 -6.68 6.56 7.52
CA ASP A 41 -5.29 6.82 7.86
C ASP A 41 -4.58 7.68 6.79
N LEU A 42 -5.10 7.66 5.56
CA LEU A 42 -4.60 8.49 4.47
C LEU A 42 -5.05 9.95 4.57
N THR A 43 -4.12 10.86 4.25
CA THR A 43 -4.44 12.27 4.00
C THR A 43 -5.34 12.43 2.77
N ASP A 44 -6.10 13.53 2.68
CA ASP A 44 -7.03 13.79 1.57
C ASP A 44 -6.35 13.71 0.18
N LYS A 45 -5.11 14.23 0.08
CA LYS A 45 -4.29 14.12 -1.12
C LYS A 45 -3.91 12.67 -1.45
N ALA A 46 -3.50 11.90 -0.44
CA ALA A 46 -3.16 10.49 -0.64
C ALA A 46 -4.39 9.67 -1.03
N ARG A 47 -5.56 9.97 -0.46
CA ARG A 47 -6.83 9.36 -0.82
C ARG A 47 -7.21 9.65 -2.28
N HIS A 48 -7.09 10.90 -2.73
CA HIS A 48 -7.30 11.27 -4.12
C HIS A 48 -6.34 10.53 -5.07
N ASN A 49 -5.05 10.46 -4.74
CA ASN A 49 -4.08 9.71 -5.54
C ASN A 49 -4.38 8.21 -5.57
N TYR A 50 -4.81 7.62 -4.45
CA TYR A 50 -5.20 6.21 -4.37
C TYR A 50 -6.40 5.92 -5.27
N LEU A 51 -7.45 6.75 -5.20
CA LEU A 51 -8.64 6.59 -6.03
C LEU A 51 -8.31 6.75 -7.52
N LEU A 52 -7.46 7.72 -7.87
CA LEU A 52 -6.98 7.92 -9.23
C LEU A 52 -6.19 6.70 -9.73
N ALA A 53 -5.19 6.25 -8.97
CA ALA A 53 -4.38 5.09 -9.32
C ALA A 53 -5.25 3.84 -9.49
N ARG A 54 -6.18 3.60 -8.56
CA ARG A 54 -7.11 2.46 -8.60
C ARG A 54 -8.06 2.52 -9.79
N ALA A 55 -8.56 3.70 -10.16
CA ALA A 55 -9.41 3.88 -11.34
C ALA A 55 -8.66 3.64 -12.66
N LEU A 56 -7.34 3.87 -12.65
CA LEU A 56 -6.47 3.70 -13.81
C LEU A 56 -5.72 2.35 -13.82
N VAL A 57 -5.99 1.45 -12.87
CA VAL A 57 -5.45 0.07 -12.89
C VAL A 57 -5.93 -0.66 -14.13
N GLY A 58 -5.01 -1.36 -14.81
CA GLY A 58 -5.26 -2.06 -16.07
C GLY A 58 -5.24 -1.15 -17.31
N ARG A 59 -5.12 0.17 -17.12
CA ARG A 59 -5.00 1.16 -18.20
C ARG A 59 -3.65 1.87 -18.19
N ASP A 60 -3.33 2.51 -17.07
CA ASP A 60 -2.09 3.27 -16.88
C ASP A 60 -1.22 2.72 -15.74
N PHE A 61 -1.85 2.05 -14.78
CA PHE A 61 -1.19 1.38 -13.66
C PHE A 61 -1.38 -0.14 -13.73
N ALA A 62 -0.39 -0.89 -13.26
CA ALA A 62 -0.47 -2.32 -13.09
C ALA A 62 -1.43 -2.69 -11.95
N ALA A 63 -1.81 -3.98 -11.87
CA ALA A 63 -2.53 -4.49 -10.72
C ALA A 63 -1.75 -4.19 -9.43
N PRO A 64 -2.42 -3.71 -8.36
CA PRO A 64 -1.75 -3.32 -7.14
C PRO A 64 -1.09 -4.54 -6.49
N ARG A 65 0.17 -4.37 -6.06
CA ARG A 65 0.95 -5.45 -5.44
C ARG A 65 1.24 -5.12 -3.99
N VAL A 66 0.88 -6.02 -3.10
CA VAL A 66 1.28 -5.94 -1.69
C VAL A 66 2.76 -6.29 -1.61
N VAL A 67 3.56 -5.38 -1.06
CA VAL A 67 4.98 -5.58 -0.80
C VAL A 67 5.24 -5.48 0.70
N LEU A 68 6.05 -6.40 1.21
CA LEU A 68 6.53 -6.35 2.58
C LEU A 68 7.69 -5.37 2.64
N ARG A 69 7.59 -4.35 3.48
CA ARG A 69 8.73 -3.55 3.90
C ARG A 69 9.20 -4.00 5.26
N ARG A 70 10.47 -4.31 5.30
CA ARG A 70 11.19 -4.45 6.57
C ARG A 70 11.81 -3.08 6.88
N GLY A 71 11.48 -2.52 8.04
CA GLY A 71 12.22 -1.38 8.59
C GLY A 71 13.68 -1.79 8.89
N PRO A 72 14.62 -0.83 8.92
CA PRO A 72 16.02 -1.09 9.27
C PRO A 72 16.18 -1.62 10.70
#